data_AF-A0A2E0C614-F1
#
_entry.id   AF-A0A2E0C614-F1
#
_cell.length_a   1.000
_cell.length_b   1.000
_cell.length_c   1.000
_cell.angle_alpha   90.00
_cell.angle_beta   90.00
_cell.angle_gamma   90.00
#
_symmetry.space_group_name_H-M   'P 1'
#
loop_
_entity.id
_entity.type
_entity.pdbx_description
1 polymer ?
#
loop_
_entity_poly.entity_id
_entity_poly.type
_entity_poly.pdbx_seq_one_letter_code
_entity_poly.pdbx_strand_id
1 'polypeptide(L)'
;MKYIKIIFLSLFIFSCNDSLQKPNIVILIADDVSWDDLGCYGNTFVKTPHIDQLANDGILFKNTYLTTSSCSPSRNSIMTGRYPHNTGAAELHTEPPIEMISFAEILKRNGYYNVSAGKFHMGDYAKRGFNDVQDKRQINGQGGENYWLTALENRQKDKPFFMWFASYDAHRVWGDNDFSGSNPMDKLIVPEYLIDMPATRKDLADYYDEITRFDHYVGKVVEKLKTDNLFNNTLIIVMADNGRPFPHSKTRLNNQGVKTPFIVSYPNMVKHEGSESSSLISAIDIAPTILDIAGIEITVNFQGKSFKEILSDPKKSFRNYVFAEHNWHDYEAHQRMVSDGDFMYIVNNRPQFPQTGPLDAINSPTYQDLKDALENGSISIKQNDIFINPRMSEEFYNLNSDPFQFNNLLNSSESEEYNKLKKVLKQWIDETGDDSPESLTKDYYLRNQEQGKENSSLKTDFYQTRGTMPGSLKKAHKINKKGPF
;
A
#
# COMPACT_ATOMS: atom_id res chain seq x y z
N MET A 1 69.41 43.75 -27.02
CA MET A 1 68.28 42.86 -27.36
C MET A 1 68.04 41.92 -26.18
N LYS A 2 66.99 42.15 -25.39
CA LYS A 2 66.58 41.28 -24.27
C LYS A 2 65.55 40.28 -24.78
N TYR A 3 65.84 38.99 -24.68
CA TYR A 3 64.93 37.92 -25.06
C TYR A 3 63.88 37.72 -23.97
N ILE A 4 62.60 37.93 -24.30
CA ILE A 4 61.46 37.61 -23.44
C ILE A 4 61.08 36.15 -23.73
N LYS A 5 61.28 35.25 -22.75
CA LYS A 5 60.73 33.89 -22.77
C LYS A 5 59.25 33.95 -22.39
N ILE A 6 58.38 33.67 -23.34
CA ILE A 6 56.95 33.45 -23.10
C ILE A 6 56.79 31.97 -22.69
N ILE A 7 56.42 31.74 -21.43
CA ILE A 7 56.05 30.42 -20.93
C ILE A 7 54.55 30.23 -21.22
N PHE A 8 54.23 29.27 -22.09
CA PHE A 8 52.86 28.82 -22.32
C PHE A 8 52.46 27.89 -21.16
N LEU A 9 51.62 28.37 -20.27
CA LEU A 9 50.98 27.58 -19.22
C LEU A 9 49.70 26.96 -19.79
N SER A 10 49.72 25.67 -20.12
CA SER A 10 48.52 24.94 -20.52
C SER A 10 47.64 24.67 -19.31
N LEU A 11 46.57 25.46 -19.11
CA LEU A 11 45.51 25.13 -18.18
C LEU A 11 44.72 23.92 -18.72
N PHE A 12 44.96 22.73 -18.16
CA PHE A 12 44.01 21.63 -18.23
C PHE A 12 42.83 21.97 -17.32
N ILE A 13 41.76 22.50 -17.92
CA ILE A 13 40.46 22.60 -17.25
C ILE A 13 39.89 21.19 -17.24
N PHE A 14 40.11 20.45 -16.15
CA PHE A 14 39.26 19.32 -15.81
C PHE A 14 37.87 19.88 -15.52
N SER A 15 36.99 19.87 -16.51
CA SER A 15 35.56 19.97 -16.24
C SER A 15 35.18 18.70 -15.49
N CYS A 16 35.09 18.80 -14.17
CA CYS A 16 34.35 17.83 -13.36
C CYS A 16 32.89 17.99 -13.77
N ASN A 17 32.49 17.28 -14.83
CA ASN A 17 31.10 17.05 -15.13
C ASN A 17 30.63 16.04 -14.08
N ASP A 18 30.38 16.50 -12.86
CA ASP A 18 29.52 15.79 -11.92
C ASP A 18 28.09 15.90 -12.49
N SER A 19 27.84 15.19 -13.59
CA SER A 19 26.48 14.91 -14.00
C SER A 19 25.85 14.19 -12.81
N LEU A 20 24.87 14.80 -12.15
CA LEU A 20 24.17 14.18 -11.03
C LEU A 20 23.79 12.75 -11.45
N GLN A 21 24.41 11.78 -10.78
CA GLN A 21 24.18 10.37 -11.07
C GLN A 21 22.70 10.09 -10.80
N LYS A 22 22.00 9.50 -11.78
CA LYS A 22 20.60 9.10 -11.59
C LYS A 22 20.50 8.17 -10.37
N PRO A 23 19.48 8.35 -9.51
CA PRO A 23 19.30 7.51 -8.33
C PRO A 23 18.93 6.09 -8.76
N ASN A 24 19.41 5.11 -8.00
CA ASN A 24 18.79 3.79 -7.98
C ASN A 24 17.51 3.85 -7.14
N ILE A 25 16.56 2.95 -7.42
CA ILE A 25 15.27 2.91 -6.73
C ILE A 25 15.00 1.47 -6.30
N VAL A 26 14.60 1.28 -5.04
CA VAL A 26 14.12 0.02 -4.50
C VAL A 26 12.81 0.28 -3.77
N ILE A 27 11.75 -0.41 -4.17
CA ILE A 27 10.50 -0.47 -3.42
C ILE A 27 10.42 -1.87 -2.81
N LEU A 28 10.36 -1.94 -1.49
CA LEU A 28 10.11 -3.12 -0.69
C LEU A 28 8.67 -3.05 -0.22
N ILE A 29 7.79 -3.86 -0.80
CA ILE A 29 6.36 -3.84 -0.54
C ILE A 29 5.90 -5.16 0.07
N ALA A 30 5.36 -5.10 1.28
CA ALA A 30 4.70 -6.22 1.93
C ALA A 30 3.27 -6.42 1.39
N ASP A 31 2.73 -7.62 1.59
CA ASP A 31 1.37 -8.01 1.26
C ASP A 31 0.56 -8.12 2.55
N ASP A 32 -0.50 -7.34 2.71
CA ASP A 32 -1.34 -7.35 3.92
C ASP A 32 -0.60 -7.04 5.24
N VAL A 33 0.14 -5.92 5.33
CA VAL A 33 0.73 -5.44 6.59
C VAL A 33 0.11 -4.10 7.00
N SER A 34 -0.43 -4.00 8.21
CA SER A 34 -1.02 -2.76 8.69
C SER A 34 0.03 -1.74 9.14
N TRP A 35 -0.35 -0.46 9.13
CA TRP A 35 0.53 0.65 9.51
C TRP A 35 1.04 0.55 10.96
N ASP A 36 0.31 -0.11 11.86
CA ASP A 36 0.64 -0.28 13.27
C ASP A 36 1.36 -1.61 13.59
N ASP A 37 1.82 -2.34 12.56
CA ASP A 37 2.52 -3.63 12.73
C ASP A 37 4.04 -3.50 12.88
N LEU A 38 4.63 -2.31 12.73
CA LEU A 38 6.09 -2.14 12.75
C LEU A 38 6.56 -1.40 14.01
N GLY A 39 7.77 -1.71 14.46
CA GLY A 39 8.39 -1.12 15.65
C GLY A 39 8.46 0.41 15.59
N CYS A 40 8.87 0.95 14.44
CA CYS A 40 8.92 2.39 14.18
C CYS A 40 7.55 3.10 14.22
N TYR A 41 6.45 2.35 14.12
CA TYR A 41 5.08 2.86 14.30
C TYR A 41 4.53 2.64 15.72
N GLY A 42 5.35 2.15 16.65
CA GLY A 42 5.01 1.97 18.06
C GLY A 42 4.62 0.55 18.45
N ASN A 43 4.71 -0.43 17.54
CA ASN A 43 4.48 -1.82 17.90
C ASN A 43 5.62 -2.31 18.81
N THR A 44 5.30 -2.68 20.05
CA THR A 44 6.32 -3.12 21.02
C THR A 44 6.50 -4.64 21.05
N PHE A 45 5.64 -5.38 20.36
CA PHE A 45 5.62 -6.84 20.36
C PHE A 45 6.52 -7.42 19.26
N VAL A 46 6.14 -7.26 17.98
CA VAL A 46 6.95 -7.75 16.86
C VAL A 46 8.23 -6.94 16.71
N LYS A 47 9.33 -7.60 16.33
CA LYS A 47 10.65 -6.97 16.21
C LYS A 47 10.97 -6.75 14.74
N THR A 48 11.08 -5.49 14.34
CA THR A 48 11.44 -5.08 12.98
C THR A 48 12.69 -4.19 12.95
N PRO A 49 13.83 -4.65 13.53
CA PRO A 49 15.02 -3.81 13.71
C PRO A 49 15.59 -3.23 12.41
N HIS A 50 15.43 -3.92 11.28
CA HIS A 50 15.99 -3.44 10.01
C HIS A 50 15.14 -2.31 9.41
N ILE A 51 13.81 -2.44 9.45
CA ILE A 51 12.89 -1.38 9.03
C ILE A 51 12.94 -0.21 10.01
N ASP A 52 13.07 -0.48 11.31
CA ASP A 52 13.25 0.56 12.34
C ASP A 52 14.53 1.35 12.07
N GLN A 53 15.63 0.68 11.68
CA GLN A 53 16.85 1.36 11.28
C GLN A 53 16.66 2.19 10.01
N LEU A 54 15.92 1.71 9.00
CA LEU A 54 15.62 2.51 7.80
C LEU A 54 14.79 3.76 8.11
N ALA A 55 13.88 3.68 9.09
CA ALA A 55 13.13 4.84 9.56
C ALA A 55 14.06 5.84 10.27
N ASN A 56 15.00 5.35 11.09
CA ASN A 56 16.03 6.18 11.72
C ASN A 56 17.02 6.78 10.70
N ASP A 57 17.33 6.08 9.62
CA ASP A 57 18.21 6.59 8.54
C ASP A 57 17.44 7.45 7.52
N GLY A 58 16.14 7.65 7.71
CA GLY A 58 15.22 8.19 6.71
C GLY A 58 14.13 9.07 7.29
N ILE A 59 12.96 9.01 6.65
CA ILE A 59 11.74 9.70 7.07
C ILE A 59 10.64 8.66 7.26
N LEU A 60 10.03 8.68 8.45
CA LEU A 60 8.80 7.96 8.76
C LEU A 60 7.58 8.82 8.41
N PHE A 61 6.72 8.38 7.49
CA PHE A 61 5.48 9.10 7.17
C PHE A 61 4.33 8.55 7.99
N LYS A 62 3.73 9.39 8.83
CA LYS A 62 2.66 8.97 9.74
C LYS A 62 1.32 8.83 9.07
N ASN A 63 1.11 9.48 7.92
CA ASN A 63 -0.21 9.68 7.31
C ASN A 63 -0.21 9.34 5.81
N THR A 64 0.23 8.13 5.47
CA THR A 64 0.18 7.61 4.10
C THR A 64 -1.01 6.69 3.89
N TYR A 65 -1.82 7.00 2.88
CA TYR A 65 -3.06 6.31 2.56
C TYR A 65 -3.04 5.72 1.16
N LEU A 66 -3.44 4.45 1.07
CA LEU A 66 -3.77 3.74 -0.15
C LEU A 66 -5.09 4.28 -0.71
N THR A 67 -5.30 4.08 -2.01
CA THR A 67 -6.55 4.45 -2.68
C THR A 67 -7.61 3.36 -2.61
N THR A 68 -7.27 2.19 -2.06
CA THR A 68 -8.15 1.03 -1.89
C THR A 68 -7.49 0.04 -0.95
N SER A 69 -8.29 -0.79 -0.28
CA SER A 69 -7.80 -1.90 0.55
C SER A 69 -7.98 -3.24 -0.21
N SER A 70 -7.19 -3.43 -1.27
CA SER A 70 -7.24 -4.62 -2.12
C SER A 70 -6.00 -4.70 -3.03
N CYS A 71 -5.35 -5.86 -3.12
CA CYS A 71 -4.00 -6.01 -3.66
C CYS A 71 -3.83 -5.48 -5.11
N SER A 72 -4.54 -6.04 -6.10
CA SER A 72 -4.39 -5.64 -7.51
C SER A 72 -4.69 -4.15 -7.76
N PRO A 73 -5.85 -3.61 -7.33
CA PRO A 73 -6.17 -2.21 -7.59
C PRO A 73 -5.24 -1.27 -6.83
N SER A 74 -4.77 -1.62 -5.62
CA SER A 74 -3.79 -0.83 -4.86
C SER A 74 -2.43 -0.74 -5.58
N ARG A 75 -1.87 -1.89 -5.97
CA ARG A 75 -0.60 -1.96 -6.73
C ARG A 75 -0.71 -1.21 -8.06
N ASN A 76 -1.85 -1.29 -8.74
CA ASN A 76 -2.10 -0.53 -9.95
C ASN A 76 -2.22 0.97 -9.70
N SER A 77 -2.80 1.41 -8.60
CA SER A 77 -2.79 2.83 -8.21
C SER A 77 -1.38 3.35 -7.94
N ILE A 78 -0.52 2.57 -7.26
CA ILE A 78 0.89 2.93 -7.05
C ILE A 78 1.62 3.02 -8.39
N MET A 79 1.46 2.00 -9.25
CA MET A 79 2.19 1.86 -10.50
C MET A 79 1.78 2.87 -11.58
N THR A 80 0.53 3.33 -11.56
CA THR A 80 0.00 4.29 -12.53
C THR A 80 -0.15 5.71 -11.97
N GLY A 81 -0.09 5.91 -10.65
CA GLY A 81 -0.38 7.18 -10.00
C GLY A 81 -1.82 7.67 -10.21
N ARG A 82 -2.79 6.74 -10.29
CA ARG A 82 -4.21 7.00 -10.58
C ARG A 82 -5.14 6.26 -9.63
N TYR A 83 -6.34 6.78 -9.37
CA TYR A 83 -7.35 6.10 -8.55
C TYR A 83 -7.87 4.82 -9.25
N PRO A 84 -8.37 3.80 -8.53
CA PRO A 84 -8.70 2.52 -9.15
C PRO A 84 -9.78 2.62 -10.25
N HIS A 85 -10.84 3.40 -10.08
CA HIS A 85 -11.80 3.68 -11.17
C HIS A 85 -11.17 4.41 -12.38
N ASN A 86 -10.09 5.17 -12.19
CA ASN A 86 -9.32 5.82 -13.26
C ASN A 86 -8.23 4.93 -13.88
N THR A 87 -7.93 3.76 -13.30
CA THR A 87 -7.08 2.76 -13.96
C THR A 87 -7.90 1.89 -14.93
N GLY A 88 -9.22 1.83 -14.75
CA GLY A 88 -10.10 0.88 -15.44
C GLY A 88 -10.08 -0.52 -14.82
N ALA A 89 -9.38 -0.69 -13.69
CA ALA A 89 -9.16 -1.94 -12.99
C ALA A 89 -9.38 -1.75 -11.49
N ALA A 90 -10.63 -1.48 -11.12
CA ALA A 90 -11.01 -1.10 -9.77
C ALA A 90 -11.32 -2.31 -8.86
N GLU A 91 -11.33 -3.53 -9.42
CA GLU A 91 -11.67 -4.78 -8.72
C GLU A 91 -10.46 -5.74 -8.67
N LEU A 92 -10.45 -6.65 -7.69
CA LEU A 92 -9.39 -7.66 -7.58
C LEU A 92 -9.28 -8.52 -8.86
N HIS A 93 -8.04 -8.79 -9.29
CA HIS A 93 -7.70 -9.53 -10.51
C HIS A 93 -8.18 -8.88 -11.82
N THR A 94 -8.57 -7.60 -11.80
CA THR A 94 -8.77 -6.84 -13.03
C THR A 94 -7.50 -6.08 -13.40
N GLU A 95 -7.30 -5.87 -14.69
CA GLU A 95 -6.06 -5.30 -15.22
C GLU A 95 -6.36 -3.99 -15.96
N PRO A 96 -5.54 -2.95 -15.79
CA PRO A 96 -5.64 -1.74 -16.58
C PRO A 96 -5.55 -2.02 -18.08
N PRO A 97 -6.12 -1.15 -18.94
CA PRO A 97 -5.97 -1.27 -20.38
C PRO A 97 -4.51 -1.43 -20.80
N ILE A 98 -4.25 -2.24 -21.83
CA ILE A 98 -2.89 -2.58 -22.24
C ILE A 98 -2.06 -1.34 -22.64
N GLU A 99 -2.70 -0.24 -23.03
CA GLU A 99 -2.06 1.03 -23.36
C GLU A 99 -1.67 1.90 -22.15
N MET A 100 -2.14 1.56 -20.94
CA MET A 100 -1.95 2.37 -19.72
C MET A 100 -0.47 2.42 -19.30
N ILE A 101 0.18 3.57 -19.36
CA ILE A 101 1.63 3.67 -19.10
C ILE A 101 1.91 3.64 -17.59
N SER A 102 2.76 2.73 -17.14
CA SER A 102 3.26 2.67 -15.75
C SER A 102 4.48 3.58 -15.53
N PHE A 103 4.72 4.00 -14.29
CA PHE A 103 5.96 4.73 -13.97
C PHE A 103 7.21 3.86 -14.21
N ALA A 104 7.10 2.54 -14.00
CA ALA A 104 8.18 1.61 -14.33
C ALA A 104 8.54 1.64 -15.82
N GLU A 105 7.54 1.69 -16.71
CA GLU A 105 7.79 1.86 -18.14
C GLU A 105 8.49 3.18 -18.46
N ILE A 106 8.11 4.27 -17.79
CA ILE A 106 8.77 5.57 -17.95
C ILE A 106 10.23 5.49 -17.50
N LEU A 107 10.52 4.87 -16.35
CA LEU A 107 11.89 4.64 -15.87
C LEU A 107 12.72 3.83 -16.89
N LYS A 108 12.17 2.71 -17.37
CA LYS A 108 12.86 1.84 -18.33
C LYS A 108 13.18 2.56 -19.64
N ARG A 109 12.23 3.34 -20.17
CA ARG A 109 12.43 4.21 -21.36
C ARG A 109 13.51 5.29 -21.14
N ASN A 110 13.76 5.66 -19.88
CA ASN A 110 14.78 6.63 -19.47
C ASN A 110 16.10 5.98 -19.02
N GLY A 111 16.33 4.72 -19.40
CA GLY A 111 17.61 4.03 -19.26
C GLY A 111 17.77 3.22 -17.97
N TYR A 112 16.70 3.08 -17.16
CA TYR A 112 16.76 2.22 -15.98
C TYR A 112 16.70 0.74 -16.36
N TYR A 113 17.44 -0.08 -15.61
CA TYR A 113 17.28 -1.53 -15.58
C TYR A 113 16.27 -1.91 -14.50
N ASN A 114 15.13 -2.45 -14.92
CA ASN A 114 13.99 -2.67 -14.03
C ASN A 114 13.77 -4.16 -13.78
N VAL A 115 13.65 -4.58 -12.52
CA VAL A 115 13.29 -5.96 -12.16
C VAL A 115 12.13 -5.96 -11.17
N SER A 116 11.19 -6.86 -11.37
CA SER A 116 10.17 -7.21 -10.39
C SER A 116 10.44 -8.61 -9.85
N ALA A 117 10.41 -8.79 -8.54
CA ALA A 117 10.56 -10.09 -7.89
C ALA A 117 9.55 -10.26 -6.74
N GLY A 118 8.94 -11.43 -6.66
CA GLY A 118 7.87 -11.77 -5.71
C GLY A 118 6.47 -11.43 -6.26
N LYS A 119 5.53 -10.99 -5.43
CA LYS A 119 4.12 -10.80 -5.83
C LYS A 119 3.97 -9.69 -6.87
N PHE A 120 3.55 -10.04 -8.09
CA PHE A 120 3.33 -9.07 -9.16
C PHE A 120 1.94 -8.43 -9.11
N HIS A 121 0.89 -9.20 -9.40
CA HIS A 121 -0.54 -8.86 -9.26
C HIS A 121 -1.03 -7.53 -9.88
N MET A 122 -0.26 -6.95 -10.81
CA MET A 122 -0.64 -5.71 -11.52
C MET A 122 -1.32 -5.97 -12.86
N GLY A 123 -0.96 -7.06 -13.55
CA GLY A 123 -1.48 -7.42 -14.87
C GLY A 123 -0.48 -7.19 -16.00
N ASP A 124 -0.80 -7.69 -17.19
CA ASP A 124 0.13 -7.77 -18.32
C ASP A 124 0.64 -6.40 -18.80
N TYR A 125 -0.17 -5.36 -18.64
CA TYR A 125 0.22 -3.99 -19.00
C TYR A 125 1.53 -3.59 -18.30
N ALA A 126 1.70 -3.91 -17.00
CA ALA A 126 2.85 -3.45 -16.24
C ALA A 126 4.15 -4.12 -16.66
N LYS A 127 4.10 -5.34 -17.23
CA LYS A 127 5.29 -6.16 -17.56
C LYS A 127 6.25 -5.46 -18.51
N ARG A 128 5.75 -4.65 -19.45
CA ARG A 128 6.61 -3.91 -20.40
C ARG A 128 7.54 -2.91 -19.72
N GLY A 129 7.20 -2.48 -18.51
CA GLY A 129 8.03 -1.62 -17.67
C GLY A 129 9.19 -2.31 -16.99
N PHE A 130 9.33 -3.63 -17.11
CA PHE A 130 10.37 -4.41 -16.48
C PHE A 130 11.25 -5.11 -17.53
N ASN A 131 12.54 -5.24 -17.25
CA ASN A 131 13.47 -6.08 -18.00
C ASN A 131 13.30 -7.55 -17.61
N ASP A 132 12.97 -7.81 -16.34
CA ASP A 132 12.68 -9.14 -15.83
C ASP A 132 11.55 -9.10 -14.78
N VAL A 133 10.69 -10.12 -14.80
CA VAL A 133 9.57 -10.30 -13.86
C VAL A 133 9.62 -11.74 -13.35
N GLN A 134 10.01 -11.89 -12.09
CA GLN A 134 10.04 -13.17 -11.39
C GLN A 134 8.89 -13.23 -10.38
N ASP A 135 7.73 -13.70 -10.81
CA ASP A 135 6.52 -13.82 -9.99
C ASP A 135 6.18 -15.26 -9.59
N LYS A 136 7.07 -16.21 -9.91
CA LYS A 136 6.90 -17.61 -9.56
C LYS A 136 7.32 -17.87 -8.12
N ARG A 137 6.42 -18.39 -7.30
CA ARG A 137 6.71 -18.75 -5.90
C ARG A 137 7.85 -19.76 -5.77
N GLN A 138 8.04 -20.67 -6.74
CA GLN A 138 9.17 -21.62 -6.70
C GLN A 138 10.54 -20.93 -6.77
N ILE A 139 10.61 -19.76 -7.39
CA ILE A 139 11.85 -18.97 -7.52
C ILE A 139 12.02 -18.06 -6.31
N ASN A 140 10.92 -17.45 -5.84
CA ASN A 140 10.96 -16.41 -4.82
C ASN A 140 10.80 -16.94 -3.39
N GLY A 141 10.51 -18.21 -3.17
CA GLY A 141 10.32 -18.76 -1.83
C GLY A 141 8.93 -18.46 -1.26
N GLN A 142 8.72 -18.86 -0.01
CA GLN A 142 7.42 -18.74 0.67
C GLN A 142 7.02 -17.27 0.88
N GLY A 143 7.97 -16.44 1.32
CA GLY A 143 7.78 -15.00 1.56
C GLY A 143 7.99 -14.11 0.34
N GLY A 144 8.48 -14.64 -0.79
CA GLY A 144 8.61 -13.88 -2.03
C GLY A 144 9.95 -13.15 -2.20
N GLU A 145 10.93 -13.46 -1.37
CA GLU A 145 12.16 -12.72 -1.13
C GLU A 145 13.44 -13.36 -1.69
N ASN A 146 13.43 -14.67 -1.98
CA ASN A 146 14.64 -15.42 -2.35
C ASN A 146 15.39 -14.85 -3.57
N TYR A 147 14.67 -14.25 -4.53
CA TYR A 147 15.29 -13.72 -5.74
C TYR A 147 15.79 -12.28 -5.59
N TRP A 148 15.50 -11.57 -4.49
CA TRP A 148 15.81 -10.14 -4.36
C TRP A 148 17.32 -9.87 -4.43
N LEU A 149 18.12 -10.65 -3.70
CA LEU A 149 19.58 -10.50 -3.72
C LEU A 149 20.17 -10.90 -5.07
N THR A 150 19.67 -11.98 -5.68
CA THR A 150 20.06 -12.40 -7.03
C THR A 150 19.73 -11.33 -8.08
N ALA A 151 18.59 -10.65 -7.98
CA ALA A 151 18.23 -9.55 -8.86
C ALA A 151 19.20 -8.36 -8.72
N LEU A 152 19.63 -8.03 -7.50
CA LEU A 152 20.65 -7.00 -7.27
C LEU A 152 22.02 -7.41 -7.81
N GLU A 153 22.41 -8.68 -7.69
CA GLU A 153 23.67 -9.20 -8.21
C GLU A 153 23.71 -9.18 -9.74
N ASN A 154 22.61 -9.58 -10.38
CA ASN A 154 22.47 -9.66 -11.83
C ASN A 154 22.07 -8.33 -12.49
N ARG A 155 22.04 -7.23 -11.74
CA ARG A 155 21.75 -5.89 -12.29
C ARG A 155 22.76 -5.50 -13.38
N GLN A 156 22.34 -4.63 -14.29
CA GLN A 156 23.27 -3.96 -15.22
C GLN A 156 24.03 -2.86 -14.49
N LYS A 157 25.31 -3.11 -14.17
CA LYS A 157 26.13 -2.27 -13.28
C LYS A 157 26.41 -0.86 -13.81
N ASP A 158 26.29 -0.65 -15.11
CA ASP A 158 26.48 0.62 -15.82
C ASP A 158 25.20 1.46 -15.93
N LYS A 159 24.08 0.97 -15.39
CA LYS A 159 22.78 1.64 -15.45
C LYS A 159 22.21 1.91 -14.06
N PRO A 160 21.41 2.98 -13.88
CA PRO A 160 20.56 3.06 -12.71
C PRO A 160 19.52 1.93 -12.77
N PHE A 161 19.05 1.48 -11.62
CA PHE A 161 18.06 0.39 -11.57
C PHE A 161 16.82 0.76 -10.78
N PHE A 162 15.73 0.06 -11.09
CA PHE A 162 14.50 0.05 -10.30
C PHE A 162 14.15 -1.39 -9.93
N MET A 163 14.13 -1.66 -8.62
CA MET A 163 13.70 -2.95 -8.09
C MET A 163 12.33 -2.82 -7.44
N TRP A 164 11.36 -3.58 -7.96
CA TRP A 164 10.07 -3.81 -7.30
C TRP A 164 10.15 -5.16 -6.59
N PHE A 165 10.47 -5.12 -5.29
CA PHE A 165 10.62 -6.28 -4.44
C PHE A 165 9.37 -6.43 -3.59
N ALA A 166 8.50 -7.34 -4.01
CA ALA A 166 7.17 -7.52 -3.45
C ALA A 166 7.08 -8.83 -2.68
N SER A 167 6.98 -8.72 -1.36
CA SER A 167 6.76 -9.87 -0.49
C SER A 167 5.41 -10.52 -0.77
N TYR A 168 5.31 -11.82 -0.53
CA TYR A 168 4.07 -12.51 -0.18
C TYR A 168 3.77 -12.36 1.31
N ASP A 169 4.76 -12.01 2.13
CA ASP A 169 4.53 -11.78 3.56
C ASP A 169 3.82 -10.44 3.78
N ALA A 170 2.81 -10.37 4.64
CA ALA A 170 2.26 -11.38 5.52
C ALA A 170 0.83 -11.81 5.10
N HIS A 171 0.66 -12.23 3.84
CA HIS A 171 -0.62 -12.72 3.29
C HIS A 171 -0.90 -14.19 3.67
N ARG A 172 -2.17 -14.53 3.88
CA ARG A 172 -2.61 -15.89 4.23
C ARG A 172 -2.49 -16.89 3.07
N VAL A 173 -2.36 -18.20 3.29
CA VAL A 173 -2.12 -18.90 4.57
C VAL A 173 -0.64 -18.85 4.96
N TRP A 174 -0.35 -18.96 6.25
CA TRP A 174 1.01 -18.93 6.80
C TRP A 174 1.83 -20.10 6.26
N GLY A 175 2.96 -19.78 5.63
CA GLY A 175 3.83 -20.79 5.02
C GLY A 175 4.87 -21.31 6.00
N ASP A 176 5.73 -22.22 5.53
CA ASP A 176 6.96 -22.54 6.27
C ASP A 176 7.77 -21.26 6.47
N ASN A 177 8.20 -21.01 7.71
CA ASN A 177 8.92 -19.80 8.08
C ASN A 177 10.03 -20.11 9.10
N ASP A 178 11.27 -19.75 8.77
CA ASP A 178 12.45 -19.96 9.62
C ASP A 178 12.41 -19.14 10.92
N PHE A 179 11.52 -18.15 11.00
CA PHE A 179 11.28 -17.31 12.16
C PHE A 179 10.10 -17.81 13.02
N SER A 180 9.47 -18.94 12.68
CA SER A 180 8.36 -19.48 13.45
C SER A 180 8.67 -19.61 14.94
N GLY A 181 7.82 -19.03 15.78
CA GLY A 181 7.99 -19.01 17.24
C GLY A 181 8.81 -17.83 17.78
N SER A 182 9.23 -16.89 16.93
CA SER A 182 9.89 -15.65 17.36
C SER A 182 8.93 -14.74 18.13
N ASN A 183 7.63 -14.87 17.89
CA ASN A 183 6.56 -14.08 18.49
C ASN A 183 5.70 -14.92 19.45
N PRO A 184 6.06 -14.99 20.75
CA PRO A 184 5.42 -15.93 21.68
C PRO A 184 4.00 -15.47 22.08
N MET A 185 3.05 -16.40 21.97
CA MET A 185 1.61 -16.14 22.14
C MET A 185 1.21 -15.58 23.52
N ASP A 186 1.93 -15.93 24.59
CA ASP A 186 1.63 -15.52 25.97
C ASP A 186 1.90 -14.03 26.22
N LYS A 187 2.76 -13.41 25.39
CA LYS A 187 3.11 -11.98 25.48
C LYS A 187 2.37 -11.11 24.46
N LEU A 188 1.61 -11.74 23.58
CA LEU A 188 0.91 -11.06 22.49
C LEU A 188 -0.21 -10.18 23.04
N ILE A 189 -0.27 -8.93 22.57
CA ILE A 189 -1.38 -8.02 22.82
C ILE A 189 -2.33 -8.14 21.62
N VAL A 190 -3.52 -8.70 21.86
CA VAL A 190 -4.53 -8.89 20.82
C VAL A 190 -5.24 -7.56 20.57
N PRO A 191 -5.33 -7.07 19.32
CA PRO A 191 -6.10 -5.88 19.00
C PRO A 191 -7.55 -5.98 19.50
N GLU A 192 -8.09 -4.92 20.09
CA GLU A 192 -9.40 -4.95 20.79
C GLU A 192 -10.61 -5.31 19.89
N TYR A 193 -10.46 -5.20 18.57
CA TYR A 193 -11.47 -5.59 17.59
C TYR A 193 -11.38 -7.05 17.15
N LEU A 194 -10.33 -7.76 17.58
CA LEU A 194 -10.24 -9.21 17.55
C LEU A 194 -10.58 -9.76 18.94
N ILE A 195 -10.78 -11.07 19.02
CA ILE A 195 -11.08 -11.73 20.29
C ILE A 195 -9.84 -12.41 20.86
N ASP A 196 -9.63 -12.23 22.16
CA ASP A 196 -8.47 -12.79 22.84
C ASP A 196 -8.70 -14.26 23.21
N MET A 197 -8.51 -15.13 22.22
CA MET A 197 -8.64 -16.59 22.32
C MET A 197 -7.40 -17.30 21.78
N PRO A 198 -7.14 -18.57 22.18
CA PRO A 198 -5.93 -19.29 21.79
C PRO A 198 -5.72 -19.38 20.27
N ALA A 199 -6.77 -19.60 19.49
CA ALA A 199 -6.66 -19.67 18.04
C ALA A 199 -6.31 -18.30 17.44
N THR A 200 -6.96 -17.23 17.89
CA THR A 200 -6.57 -15.85 17.50
C THR A 200 -5.15 -15.48 17.88
N ARG A 201 -4.68 -15.84 19.09
CA ARG A 201 -3.29 -15.59 19.51
C ARG A 201 -2.28 -16.34 18.62
N LYS A 202 -2.57 -17.60 18.29
CA LYS A 202 -1.73 -18.39 17.37
C LYS A 202 -1.69 -17.78 15.98
N ASP A 203 -2.85 -17.38 15.47
CA ASP A 203 -3.01 -16.78 14.15
C ASP A 203 -2.22 -15.45 14.02
N LEU A 204 -2.29 -14.59 15.05
CA LEU A 204 -1.50 -13.36 15.10
C LEU A 204 0.00 -13.62 15.29
N ALA A 205 0.39 -14.62 16.09
CA ALA A 205 1.80 -14.97 16.28
C ALA A 205 2.44 -15.43 14.96
N ASP A 206 1.76 -16.31 14.22
CA ASP A 206 2.22 -16.77 12.89
C ASP A 206 2.31 -15.59 11.90
N TYR A 207 1.31 -14.70 11.90
CA TYR A 207 1.34 -13.47 11.11
C TYR A 207 2.55 -12.57 11.42
N TYR A 208 2.89 -12.39 12.71
CA TYR A 208 4.05 -11.60 13.10
C TYR A 208 5.40 -12.28 12.78
N ASP A 209 5.43 -13.62 12.70
CA ASP A 209 6.61 -14.34 12.21
C ASP A 209 6.85 -14.05 10.71
N GLU A 210 5.79 -13.89 9.89
CA GLU A 210 5.91 -13.45 8.49
C GLU A 210 6.46 -12.01 8.38
N ILE A 211 6.00 -11.09 9.23
CA ILE A 211 6.57 -9.73 9.30
C ILE A 211 8.06 -9.77 9.70
N THR A 212 8.43 -10.68 10.60
CA THR A 212 9.82 -10.87 11.03
C THR A 212 10.70 -11.33 9.85
N ARG A 213 10.18 -12.24 9.00
CA ARG A 213 10.85 -12.64 7.76
C ARG A 213 11.01 -11.47 6.80
N PHE A 214 9.95 -10.70 6.56
CA PHE A 214 10.01 -9.51 5.71
C PHE A 214 11.09 -8.52 6.19
N ASP A 215 11.11 -8.18 7.49
CA ASP A 215 12.13 -7.31 8.07
C ASP A 215 13.56 -7.85 7.87
N HIS A 216 13.78 -9.15 8.08
CA HIS A 216 15.08 -9.77 7.87
C HIS A 216 15.61 -9.54 6.45
N TYR A 217 14.78 -9.75 5.44
CA TYR A 217 15.19 -9.62 4.05
C TYR A 217 15.24 -8.17 3.55
N VAL A 218 14.47 -7.26 4.15
CA VAL A 218 14.73 -5.81 4.04
C VAL A 218 16.17 -5.51 4.50
N GLY A 219 16.57 -6.05 5.65
CA GLY A 219 17.95 -5.96 6.15
C GLY A 219 19.00 -6.48 5.17
N LYS A 220 18.76 -7.66 4.57
CA LYS A 220 19.65 -8.25 3.56
C LYS A 220 19.80 -7.39 2.30
N VAL A 221 18.71 -6.81 1.81
CA VAL A 221 18.74 -5.90 0.65
C VAL A 221 19.57 -4.66 0.98
N VAL A 222 19.35 -4.06 2.15
CA VAL A 222 20.12 -2.89 2.61
C VAL A 222 21.60 -3.21 2.78
N GLU A 223 21.93 -4.35 3.41
CA GLU A 223 23.30 -4.84 3.57
C GLU A 223 23.98 -4.98 2.20
N LYS A 224 23.33 -5.64 1.23
CA LYS A 224 23.86 -5.81 -0.12
C LYS A 224 24.12 -4.48 -0.82
N LEU A 225 23.22 -3.52 -0.70
CA LEU A 225 23.41 -2.17 -1.26
C LEU A 225 24.58 -1.44 -0.60
N LYS A 226 24.79 -1.61 0.71
CA LYS A 226 25.93 -1.04 1.43
C LYS A 226 27.25 -1.69 1.00
N THR A 227 27.32 -3.02 0.95
CA THR A 227 28.50 -3.77 0.47
C THR A 227 28.90 -3.41 -0.95
N ASP A 228 27.91 -3.17 -1.83
CA ASP A 228 28.15 -2.78 -3.22
C ASP A 228 28.42 -1.27 -3.41
N ASN A 229 28.48 -0.49 -2.33
CA ASN A 229 28.63 0.97 -2.33
C ASN A 229 27.52 1.71 -3.13
N LEU A 230 26.31 1.16 -3.13
CA LEU A 230 25.15 1.71 -3.82
C LEU A 230 24.17 2.42 -2.90
N PHE A 231 24.20 2.12 -1.60
CA PHE A 231 23.21 2.57 -0.63
C PHE A 231 22.98 4.09 -0.66
N ASN A 232 24.04 4.90 -0.66
CA ASN A 232 23.92 6.36 -0.63
C ASN A 232 23.18 6.93 -1.84
N ASN A 233 23.32 6.30 -3.02
CA ASN A 233 22.63 6.68 -4.25
C ASN A 233 21.34 5.88 -4.50
N THR A 234 20.77 5.21 -3.50
CA THR A 234 19.55 4.41 -3.66
C THR A 234 18.41 5.00 -2.83
N LEU A 235 17.31 5.36 -3.51
CA LEU A 235 16.03 5.65 -2.88
C LEU A 235 15.38 4.33 -2.48
N ILE A 236 15.16 4.12 -1.18
CA ILE A 236 14.49 2.94 -0.63
C ILE A 236 13.14 3.37 -0.06
N ILE A 237 12.08 2.69 -0.48
CA ILE A 237 10.73 2.84 0.06
C ILE A 237 10.30 1.50 0.66
N VAL A 238 9.84 1.51 1.91
CA VAL A 238 9.21 0.35 2.56
C VAL A 238 7.73 0.66 2.79
N MET A 239 6.84 -0.22 2.32
CA MET A 239 5.38 -0.04 2.47
C MET A 239 4.61 -1.36 2.41
N ALA A 240 3.28 -1.31 2.50
CA ALA A 240 2.37 -2.43 2.24
C ALA A 240 1.28 -2.04 1.23
N ASP A 241 0.66 -3.01 0.57
CA ASP A 241 -0.38 -2.76 -0.45
C ASP A 241 -1.81 -2.68 0.10
N ASN A 242 -2.05 -3.16 1.32
CA ASN A 242 -3.28 -2.99 2.11
C ASN A 242 -3.03 -3.45 3.56
N GLY A 243 -4.02 -3.23 4.43
CA GLY A 243 -3.95 -3.68 5.82
C GLY A 243 -3.95 -5.19 6.00
N ARG A 244 -3.70 -5.62 7.24
CA ARG A 244 -3.58 -7.02 7.66
C ARG A 244 -4.78 -7.88 7.28
N PRO A 245 -4.61 -9.19 7.01
CA PRO A 245 -5.69 -10.08 6.55
C PRO A 245 -6.51 -10.60 7.72
N PHE A 246 -7.00 -9.68 8.55
CA PHE A 246 -7.82 -9.95 9.71
C PHE A 246 -9.12 -9.14 9.64
N PRO A 247 -10.17 -9.57 10.35
CA PRO A 247 -11.39 -8.80 10.46
C PRO A 247 -11.12 -7.34 10.87
N HIS A 248 -11.96 -6.43 10.37
CA HIS A 248 -11.82 -4.97 10.57
C HIS A 248 -10.63 -4.29 9.86
N SER A 249 -9.80 -5.03 9.10
CA SER A 249 -8.61 -4.50 8.40
C SER A 249 -8.74 -4.54 6.86
N LYS A 250 -8.12 -5.52 6.17
CA LYS A 250 -8.20 -5.67 4.70
C LYS A 250 -9.64 -5.56 4.20
N THR A 251 -9.85 -4.88 3.06
CA THR A 251 -11.15 -4.51 2.44
C THR A 251 -12.00 -3.47 3.19
N ARG A 252 -11.50 -2.86 4.27
CA ARG A 252 -12.15 -1.72 4.92
C ARG A 252 -11.59 -0.40 4.40
N LEU A 253 -12.37 0.67 4.52
CA LEU A 253 -11.93 2.05 4.22
C LEU A 253 -11.56 2.86 5.47
N ASN A 254 -11.49 2.21 6.63
CA ASN A 254 -10.92 2.77 7.86
C ASN A 254 -9.37 2.75 7.80
N ASN A 255 -8.71 3.30 8.83
CA ASN A 255 -7.25 3.31 8.90
C ASN A 255 -6.65 1.91 8.85
N GLN A 256 -7.27 0.91 9.48
CA GLN A 256 -6.76 -0.47 9.43
C GLN A 256 -6.80 -1.09 8.04
N GLY A 257 -7.64 -0.59 7.12
CA GLY A 257 -7.70 -1.09 5.76
C GLY A 257 -6.85 -0.30 4.76
N VAL A 258 -6.84 1.04 4.84
CA VAL A 258 -6.23 1.90 3.80
C VAL A 258 -4.99 2.68 4.25
N LYS A 259 -4.67 2.76 5.54
CA LYS A 259 -3.42 3.38 5.99
C LYS A 259 -2.29 2.35 5.91
N THR A 260 -1.17 2.73 5.30
CA THR A 260 -0.02 1.83 5.09
C THR A 260 1.18 2.30 5.90
N PRO A 261 2.06 1.39 6.39
CA PRO A 261 3.40 1.80 6.76
C PRO A 261 4.09 2.42 5.54
N PHE A 262 4.88 3.47 5.75
CA PHE A 262 5.57 4.17 4.68
C PHE A 262 6.85 4.84 5.19
N ILE A 263 7.97 4.22 4.87
CA ILE A 263 9.32 4.68 5.23
C ILE A 263 10.06 5.03 3.95
N VAL A 264 10.73 6.19 3.93
CA VAL A 264 11.58 6.60 2.80
C VAL A 264 13.00 6.89 3.30
N SER A 265 13.98 6.15 2.79
CA SER A 265 15.40 6.41 3.03
C SER A 265 16.09 6.76 1.71
N TYR A 266 16.76 7.90 1.66
CA TYR A 266 17.59 8.29 0.52
C TYR A 266 18.72 9.22 0.99
N PRO A 267 19.91 8.67 1.34
CA PRO A 267 20.96 9.43 2.01
C PRO A 267 21.45 10.67 1.24
N ASN A 268 21.40 10.66 -0.09
CA ASN A 268 21.79 11.82 -0.91
C ASN A 268 20.80 13.01 -0.83
N MET A 269 19.58 12.82 -0.31
CA MET A 269 18.56 13.87 -0.28
C MET A 269 17.98 14.10 1.12
N VAL A 270 17.80 13.04 1.91
CA VAL A 270 17.28 13.12 3.28
C VAL A 270 18.37 13.65 4.18
N LYS A 271 18.22 14.91 4.63
CA LYS A 271 19.20 15.59 5.51
C LYS A 271 18.83 15.49 7.00
N HIS A 272 17.68 14.89 7.30
CA HIS A 272 17.08 14.82 8.62
C HIS A 272 16.84 13.36 9.00
N GLU A 273 17.93 12.63 9.27
CA GLU A 273 17.86 11.26 9.79
C GLU A 273 16.96 11.21 11.03
N GLY A 274 16.08 10.21 11.08
CA GLY A 274 15.15 9.98 12.19
C GLY A 274 14.01 10.99 12.25
N SER A 275 13.72 11.66 11.14
CA SER A 275 12.60 12.61 11.08
C SER A 275 11.28 11.93 10.75
N GLU A 276 10.20 12.60 11.14
CA GLU A 276 8.85 12.15 10.86
C GLU A 276 8.10 13.22 10.07
N SER A 277 7.24 12.79 9.16
CA SER A 277 6.29 13.69 8.49
C SER A 277 4.86 13.30 8.83
N SER A 278 4.08 14.30 9.26
CA SER A 278 2.63 14.17 9.46
C SER A 278 1.83 14.63 8.23
N SER A 279 2.49 15.04 7.15
CA SER A 279 1.83 15.41 5.91
C SER A 279 1.05 14.22 5.35
N LEU A 280 -0.16 14.49 4.87
CA LEU A 280 -0.97 13.48 4.21
C LEU A 280 -0.31 13.06 2.91
N ILE A 281 -0.13 11.76 2.67
CA ILE A 281 0.38 11.22 1.40
C ILE A 281 -0.65 10.24 0.86
N SER A 282 -0.87 10.24 -0.46
CA SER A 282 -1.63 9.19 -1.13
C SER A 282 -0.70 8.29 -1.93
N ALA A 283 -1.02 7.00 -2.04
CA ALA A 283 -0.25 6.04 -2.83
C ALA A 283 -0.03 6.49 -4.29
N ILE A 284 -0.96 7.27 -4.86
CA ILE A 284 -0.84 7.81 -6.23
C ILE A 284 0.24 8.88 -6.38
N ASP A 285 0.78 9.40 -5.27
CA ASP A 285 1.88 10.37 -5.25
C ASP A 285 3.25 9.71 -5.42
N ILE A 286 3.36 8.40 -5.22
CA ILE A 286 4.63 7.67 -5.27
C ILE A 286 5.23 7.74 -6.68
N ALA A 287 4.42 7.43 -7.70
CA ALA A 287 4.84 7.47 -9.10
C ALA A 287 5.43 8.83 -9.54
N PRO A 288 4.71 9.98 -9.40
CA PRO A 288 5.27 11.27 -9.77
C PRO A 288 6.46 11.67 -8.90
N THR A 289 6.51 11.27 -7.62
CA THR A 289 7.65 11.56 -6.74
C THR A 289 8.92 10.86 -7.19
N ILE A 290 8.84 9.57 -7.53
CA ILE A 290 10.00 8.80 -8.00
C ILE A 290 10.57 9.40 -9.29
N LEU A 291 9.70 9.77 -10.23
CA LEU A 291 10.14 10.37 -11.50
C LEU A 291 10.79 11.75 -11.31
N ASP A 292 10.24 12.58 -10.42
CA ASP A 292 10.84 13.88 -10.07
C ASP A 292 12.20 13.73 -9.36
N ILE A 293 12.34 12.75 -8.45
CA ILE A 293 13.63 12.44 -7.82
C ILE A 293 14.65 11.95 -8.87
N ALA A 294 14.21 11.15 -9.85
CA ALA A 294 15.04 10.68 -10.96
C ALA A 294 15.37 11.77 -12.01
N GLY A 295 14.83 12.98 -11.88
CA GLY A 295 15.03 14.07 -12.83
C GLY A 295 14.37 13.80 -14.19
N ILE A 296 13.33 12.98 -14.22
CA ILE A 296 12.60 12.62 -15.45
C ILE A 296 11.36 13.50 -15.57
N GLU A 297 11.17 14.07 -16.76
CA GLU A 297 9.98 14.86 -17.07
C GLU A 297 8.70 14.02 -16.95
N ILE A 298 7.73 14.54 -16.20
CA ILE A 298 6.43 13.90 -15.99
C ILE A 298 5.56 14.14 -17.23
N THR A 299 5.61 13.17 -18.15
CA THR A 299 4.93 13.24 -19.46
C THR A 299 3.54 12.60 -19.48
N VAL A 300 3.18 11.85 -18.42
CA VAL A 300 1.85 11.24 -18.26
C VAL A 300 1.04 11.98 -17.20
N ASN A 301 -0.28 11.92 -17.34
CA ASN A 301 -1.19 12.55 -16.40
C ASN A 301 -1.40 11.68 -15.16
N PHE A 302 -0.49 11.81 -14.20
CA PHE A 302 -0.70 11.32 -12.83
C PHE A 302 -1.77 12.16 -12.12
N GLN A 303 -2.60 11.50 -11.33
CA GLN A 303 -3.53 12.17 -10.42
C GLN A 303 -2.84 12.58 -9.11
N GLY A 304 -1.78 11.86 -8.71
CA GLY A 304 -0.91 12.29 -7.62
C GLY A 304 -0.04 13.52 -7.97
N LYS A 305 0.72 13.97 -6.97
CA LYS A 305 1.75 15.01 -7.08
C LYS A 305 3.04 14.54 -6.41
N SER A 306 4.17 15.11 -6.82
CA SER A 306 5.45 14.81 -6.20
C SER A 306 5.50 15.41 -4.79
N PHE A 307 5.81 14.59 -3.78
CA PHE A 307 6.11 15.04 -2.41
C PHE A 307 7.61 15.18 -2.15
N LYS A 308 8.45 15.19 -3.19
CA LYS A 308 9.93 15.26 -3.09
C LYS A 308 10.43 16.35 -2.13
N GLU A 309 9.74 17.50 -2.08
CA GLU A 309 10.12 18.61 -1.19
C GLU A 309 10.06 18.23 0.30
N ILE A 310 9.21 17.28 0.69
CA ILE A 310 9.13 16.75 2.05
C ILE A 310 10.41 15.98 2.42
N LEU A 311 11.10 15.39 1.44
CA LEU A 311 12.37 14.68 1.70
C LEU A 311 13.48 15.64 2.17
N SER A 312 13.37 16.92 1.80
CA SER A 312 14.28 17.98 2.26
C SER A 312 13.73 18.77 3.46
N ASP A 313 12.40 18.84 3.61
CA ASP A 313 11.72 19.48 4.73
C ASP A 313 10.51 18.63 5.20
N PRO A 314 10.71 17.71 6.16
CA PRO A 314 9.67 16.79 6.64
C PRO A 314 8.41 17.47 7.17
N LYS A 315 8.49 18.77 7.54
CA LYS A 315 7.38 19.56 8.07
C LYS A 315 6.58 20.28 6.99
N LYS A 316 7.04 20.23 5.73
CA LYS A 316 6.36 20.91 4.62
C LYS A 316 4.97 20.33 4.41
N SER A 317 3.97 21.21 4.43
CA SER A 317 2.61 20.84 4.06
C SER A 317 2.54 20.40 2.60
N PHE A 318 1.67 19.44 2.31
CA PHE A 318 1.58 18.85 0.99
C PHE A 318 0.16 18.87 0.43
N ARG A 319 -0.75 18.03 0.93
CA ARG A 319 -2.15 17.94 0.49
C ARG A 319 -3.10 18.14 1.66
N ASN A 320 -4.35 18.50 1.36
CA ASN A 320 -5.42 18.65 2.35
C ASN A 320 -6.29 17.39 2.43
N TYR A 321 -6.38 16.61 1.34
CA TYR A 321 -7.31 15.47 1.28
C TYR A 321 -6.66 14.22 0.69
N VAL A 322 -7.06 13.07 1.22
CA VAL A 322 -6.82 11.74 0.65
C VAL A 322 -8.15 11.06 0.39
N PHE A 323 -8.17 10.19 -0.63
CA PHE A 323 -9.37 9.49 -1.06
C PHE A 323 -9.08 8.01 -1.22
N ALA A 324 -10.06 7.18 -0.88
CA ALA A 324 -10.02 5.75 -1.15
C ALA A 324 -11.40 5.24 -1.59
N GLU A 325 -11.38 4.10 -2.25
CA GLU A 325 -12.57 3.39 -2.68
C GLU A 325 -12.45 1.91 -2.42
N HIS A 326 -13.60 1.28 -2.22
CA HIS A 326 -13.71 -0.17 -2.12
C HIS A 326 -14.75 -0.60 -3.14
N ASN A 327 -14.31 -1.44 -4.07
CA ASN A 327 -15.15 -2.12 -5.04
C ASN A 327 -14.96 -3.63 -4.82
N TRP A 328 -15.46 -4.45 -5.72
CA TRP A 328 -15.40 -5.91 -5.57
C TRP A 328 -13.98 -6.44 -5.30
N HIS A 329 -13.85 -7.34 -4.32
CA HIS A 329 -12.61 -8.06 -3.99
C HIS A 329 -12.76 -9.58 -4.18
N ASP A 330 -13.65 -10.20 -3.41
CA ASP A 330 -14.22 -11.53 -3.69
C ASP A 330 -15.74 -11.57 -3.34
N TYR A 331 -16.26 -10.42 -2.90
CA TYR A 331 -17.64 -10.09 -2.59
C TYR A 331 -18.03 -8.72 -3.15
N GLU A 332 -19.34 -8.51 -3.32
CA GLU A 332 -19.92 -7.25 -3.76
C GLU A 332 -19.65 -6.14 -2.75
N ALA A 333 -19.00 -5.07 -3.22
CA ALA A 333 -18.76 -3.87 -2.43
C ALA A 333 -18.82 -2.62 -3.31
N HIS A 334 -19.25 -1.51 -2.72
CA HIS A 334 -19.12 -0.17 -3.31
C HIS A 334 -19.14 0.88 -2.19
N GLN A 335 -17.96 1.42 -1.89
CA GLN A 335 -17.78 2.45 -0.87
C GLN A 335 -16.76 3.49 -1.34
N ARG A 336 -16.89 4.72 -0.81
CA ARG A 336 -15.98 5.84 -1.07
C ARG A 336 -15.61 6.53 0.23
N MET A 337 -14.38 7.00 0.33
CA MET A 337 -13.83 7.64 1.52
C MET A 337 -13.07 8.92 1.15
N VAL A 338 -13.22 9.95 1.98
CA VAL A 338 -12.31 11.10 2.04
C VAL A 338 -11.85 11.31 3.47
N SER A 339 -10.59 11.70 3.64
CA SER A 339 -10.06 12.18 4.92
C SER A 339 -9.21 13.44 4.71
N ASP A 340 -9.29 14.36 5.68
CA ASP A 340 -8.39 15.52 5.78
C ASP A 340 -7.32 15.36 6.87
N GLY A 341 -7.09 14.13 7.34
CA GLY A 341 -6.09 13.79 8.35
C GLY A 341 -6.60 13.88 9.79
N ASP A 342 -7.56 14.76 10.06
CA ASP A 342 -8.22 14.87 11.36
C ASP A 342 -9.57 14.16 11.37
N PHE A 343 -10.31 14.24 10.26
CA PHE A 343 -11.61 13.62 10.10
C PHE A 343 -11.63 12.67 8.90
N MET A 344 -12.56 11.72 8.95
CA MET A 344 -12.81 10.76 7.87
C MET A 344 -14.31 10.65 7.62
N TYR A 345 -14.68 10.67 6.34
CA TYR A 345 -16.05 10.50 5.89
C TYR A 345 -16.12 9.35 4.88
N ILE A 346 -17.02 8.39 5.12
CA ILE A 346 -17.23 7.21 4.29
C ILE A 346 -18.69 7.16 3.83
N VAL A 347 -18.89 6.85 2.54
CA VAL A 347 -20.19 6.50 1.97
C VAL A 347 -20.20 5.01 1.65
N ASN A 348 -21.21 4.29 2.16
CA ASN A 348 -21.47 2.89 1.89
C ASN A 348 -22.74 2.71 1.05
N ASN A 349 -22.58 2.34 -0.22
CA ASN A 349 -23.69 2.10 -1.14
C ASN A 349 -24.22 0.66 -1.07
N ARG A 350 -23.77 -0.12 -0.08
CA ARG A 350 -24.23 -1.49 0.23
C ARG A 350 -24.56 -1.65 1.72
N PRO A 351 -25.47 -0.84 2.28
CA PRO A 351 -25.82 -0.88 3.71
C PRO A 351 -26.48 -2.19 4.15
N GLN A 352 -27.07 -2.94 3.22
CA GLN A 352 -27.75 -4.22 3.48
C GLN A 352 -26.81 -5.41 3.74
N PHE A 353 -25.49 -5.20 3.60
CA PHE A 353 -24.49 -6.24 3.81
C PHE A 353 -23.54 -5.86 4.95
N PRO A 354 -23.13 -6.84 5.79
CA PRO A 354 -22.10 -6.62 6.80
C PRO A 354 -20.71 -6.51 6.15
N GLN A 355 -19.78 -5.86 6.83
CA GLN A 355 -18.38 -5.71 6.37
C GLN A 355 -17.47 -6.74 7.05
N THR A 356 -17.73 -8.03 6.81
CA THR A 356 -17.00 -9.14 7.47
C THR A 356 -15.59 -9.36 6.93
N GLY A 357 -15.27 -8.85 5.74
CA GLY A 357 -13.93 -8.91 5.14
C GLY A 357 -13.79 -9.95 4.02
N PRO A 358 -12.61 -10.09 3.43
CA PRO A 358 -12.35 -11.02 2.33
C PRO A 358 -12.39 -12.49 2.76
N LEU A 359 -12.42 -13.42 1.81
CA LEU A 359 -12.50 -14.86 2.09
C LEU A 359 -11.37 -15.38 2.97
N ASP A 360 -10.14 -14.91 2.72
CA ASP A 360 -8.96 -15.25 3.52
C ASP A 360 -9.11 -14.82 4.99
N ALA A 361 -9.78 -13.70 5.26
CA ALA A 361 -10.09 -13.27 6.62
C ALA A 361 -11.26 -14.06 7.24
N ILE A 362 -12.37 -14.28 6.53
CA ILE A 362 -13.54 -14.96 7.12
C ILE A 362 -13.36 -16.48 7.26
N ASN A 363 -12.40 -17.06 6.54
CA ASN A 363 -12.03 -18.48 6.71
C ASN A 363 -10.95 -18.67 7.79
N SER A 364 -10.53 -17.60 8.47
CA SER A 364 -9.48 -17.67 9.49
C SER A 364 -9.99 -18.23 10.83
N PRO A 365 -9.11 -18.85 11.63
CA PRO A 365 -9.43 -19.21 13.01
C PRO A 365 -9.86 -18.00 13.85
N THR A 366 -9.26 -16.82 13.63
CA THR A 366 -9.67 -15.59 14.33
C THR A 366 -11.11 -15.20 14.05
N TYR A 367 -11.58 -15.33 12.80
CA TYR A 367 -12.97 -15.04 12.48
C TYR A 367 -13.93 -16.06 13.10
N GLN A 368 -13.51 -17.34 13.16
CA GLN A 368 -14.30 -18.37 13.82
C GLN A 368 -14.45 -18.10 15.34
N ASP A 369 -13.38 -17.70 16.02
CA ASP A 369 -13.47 -17.28 17.44
C ASP A 369 -14.46 -16.11 17.62
N LEU A 370 -14.46 -15.12 16.71
CA LEU A 370 -15.41 -14.00 16.73
C LEU A 370 -16.86 -14.44 16.52
N LYS A 371 -17.10 -15.40 15.62
CA LYS A 371 -18.44 -15.98 15.42
C LYS A 371 -18.93 -16.70 16.68
N ASP A 372 -18.08 -17.52 17.29
CA ASP A 372 -18.43 -18.27 18.50
C ASP A 372 -18.79 -17.30 19.64
N ALA A 373 -18.05 -16.19 19.76
CA ALA A 373 -18.33 -15.13 20.72
C ALA A 373 -19.62 -14.36 20.44
N LEU A 374 -19.98 -14.16 19.17
CA LEU A 374 -21.26 -13.60 18.79
C LEU A 374 -22.41 -14.52 19.19
N GLU A 375 -22.29 -15.82 18.89
CA GLU A 375 -23.31 -16.83 19.18
C GLU A 375 -23.53 -17.05 20.69
N ASN A 376 -22.46 -16.98 21.49
CA ASN A 376 -22.53 -17.15 22.94
C ASN A 376 -22.78 -15.84 23.72
N GLY A 377 -22.83 -14.69 23.05
CA GLY A 377 -23.11 -13.38 23.65
C GLY A 377 -21.95 -12.73 24.41
N SER A 378 -20.71 -13.20 24.24
CA SER A 378 -19.51 -12.61 24.87
C SER A 378 -18.81 -11.53 24.04
N ILE A 379 -19.26 -11.32 22.80
CA ILE A 379 -18.66 -10.33 21.88
C ILE A 379 -18.78 -8.89 22.41
N SER A 380 -17.70 -8.11 22.30
CA SER A 380 -17.71 -6.68 22.62
C SER A 380 -18.29 -5.83 21.48
N ILE A 381 -18.60 -4.56 21.77
CA ILE A 381 -19.08 -3.61 20.74
C ILE A 381 -18.06 -3.46 19.60
N LYS A 382 -16.76 -3.38 19.90
CA LYS A 382 -15.69 -3.23 18.89
C LYS A 382 -15.53 -4.49 18.03
N GLN A 383 -15.61 -5.66 18.66
CA GLN A 383 -15.57 -6.95 17.96
C GLN A 383 -16.80 -7.18 17.08
N ASN A 384 -17.97 -6.70 17.53
CA ASN A 384 -19.23 -6.81 16.79
C ASN A 384 -19.29 -5.91 15.55
N ASP A 385 -18.38 -4.94 15.38
CA ASP A 385 -18.37 -3.99 14.27
C ASP A 385 -18.51 -4.69 12.90
N ILE A 386 -17.76 -5.77 12.67
CA ILE A 386 -17.75 -6.47 11.38
C ILE A 386 -19.09 -7.14 11.03
N PHE A 387 -19.93 -7.42 12.03
CA PHE A 387 -21.21 -8.12 11.90
C PHE A 387 -22.41 -7.18 11.77
N ILE A 388 -22.22 -5.86 11.91
CA ILE A 388 -23.30 -4.87 11.82
C ILE A 388 -24.03 -4.99 10.48
N ASN A 389 -25.33 -5.29 10.54
CA ASN A 389 -26.23 -5.37 9.39
C ASN A 389 -27.68 -4.98 9.80
N PRO A 390 -28.31 -3.98 9.14
CA PRO A 390 -27.73 -3.09 8.15
C PRO A 390 -26.71 -2.13 8.77
N ARG A 391 -25.68 -1.78 8.00
CA ARG A 391 -24.74 -0.70 8.35
C ARG A 391 -25.26 0.63 7.81
N MET A 392 -24.91 1.74 8.46
CA MET A 392 -25.25 3.07 7.95
C MET A 392 -24.65 3.32 6.57
N SER A 393 -25.39 4.04 5.72
CA SER A 393 -24.92 4.43 4.39
C SER A 393 -23.89 5.56 4.42
N GLU A 394 -23.78 6.26 5.54
CA GLU A 394 -22.81 7.34 5.75
C GLU A 394 -22.15 7.15 7.13
N GLU A 395 -20.84 7.36 7.19
CA GLU A 395 -20.06 7.24 8.41
C GLU A 395 -19.08 8.41 8.54
N PHE A 396 -18.98 9.01 9.73
CA PHE A 396 -18.12 10.17 9.99
C PHE A 396 -17.36 10.00 11.32
N TYR A 397 -16.04 10.15 11.28
CA TYR A 397 -15.14 9.87 12.40
C TYR A 397 -14.16 11.00 12.66
N ASN A 398 -13.81 11.19 13.93
CA ASN A 398 -12.68 12.01 14.36
C ASN A 398 -11.47 11.11 14.67
N LEU A 399 -10.45 11.16 13.81
CA LEU A 399 -9.30 10.26 13.82
C LEU A 399 -8.37 10.47 15.02
N ASN A 400 -8.37 11.68 15.61
CA ASN A 400 -7.54 12.00 16.77
C ASN A 400 -8.04 11.32 18.06
N SER A 401 -9.36 11.14 18.18
CA SER A 401 -9.99 10.52 19.35
C SER A 401 -10.37 9.05 19.14
N ASP A 402 -10.49 8.63 17.89
CA ASP A 402 -10.92 7.29 17.49
C ASP A 402 -10.06 6.78 16.31
N PRO A 403 -8.81 6.35 16.58
CA PRO A 403 -7.85 6.01 15.54
C PRO A 403 -8.19 4.72 14.77
N PHE A 404 -9.14 3.93 15.26
CA PHE A 404 -9.66 2.71 14.61
C PHE A 404 -11.10 2.86 14.08
N GLN A 405 -11.75 4.02 14.25
CA GLN A 405 -13.06 4.36 13.66
C GLN A 405 -14.22 3.46 14.13
N PHE A 406 -14.39 3.28 15.45
CA PHE A 406 -15.55 2.59 16.04
C PHE A 406 -16.74 3.51 16.38
N ASN A 407 -16.50 4.81 16.56
CA ASN A 407 -17.49 5.78 17.02
C ASN A 407 -17.96 6.70 15.88
N ASN A 408 -19.02 6.28 15.18
CA ASN A 408 -19.63 7.09 14.13
C ASN A 408 -20.41 8.28 14.74
N LEU A 409 -19.98 9.50 14.41
CA LEU A 409 -20.48 10.75 14.98
C LEU A 409 -21.81 11.23 14.38
N LEU A 410 -22.27 10.66 13.27
CA LEU A 410 -23.54 11.04 12.61
C LEU A 410 -24.79 10.70 13.42
N ASN A 411 -24.66 9.90 14.47
CA ASN A 411 -25.74 9.61 15.39
C ASN A 411 -26.13 10.82 16.29
N SER A 412 -25.32 11.89 16.32
CA SER A 412 -25.48 12.99 17.29
C SER A 412 -25.89 14.33 16.69
N SER A 413 -25.27 14.77 15.58
CA SER A 413 -25.65 15.95 14.78
C SER A 413 -24.71 16.10 13.56
N GLU A 414 -25.16 16.76 12.50
CA GLU A 414 -24.30 17.10 11.35
C GLU A 414 -23.39 18.29 11.68
N SER A 415 -22.07 18.08 11.70
CA SER A 415 -21.08 19.14 11.95
C SER A 415 -20.66 19.89 10.67
N GLU A 416 -19.92 20.99 10.82
CA GLU A 416 -19.34 21.72 9.67
C GLU A 416 -18.32 20.85 8.92
N GLU A 417 -17.50 20.09 9.64
CA GLU A 417 -16.49 19.19 9.10
C GLU A 417 -17.11 18.04 8.31
N TYR A 418 -18.22 17.48 8.80
CA TYR A 418 -19.00 16.49 8.05
C TYR A 418 -19.49 17.06 6.71
N ASN A 419 -20.13 18.24 6.73
CA ASN A 419 -20.65 18.88 5.53
C ASN A 419 -19.53 19.23 4.52
N LYS A 420 -18.38 19.67 5.03
CA LYS A 420 -17.18 19.93 4.24
C LYS A 420 -16.70 18.65 3.54
N LEU A 421 -16.45 17.57 4.28
CA LEU A 421 -15.94 16.33 3.70
C LEU A 421 -16.95 15.67 2.75
N LYS A 422 -18.25 15.74 3.05
CA LYS A 422 -19.30 15.30 2.12
C LYS A 422 -19.24 16.02 0.78
N LYS A 423 -19.07 17.35 0.80
CA LYS A 423 -18.92 18.16 -0.41
C LYS A 423 -17.62 17.82 -1.16
N VAL A 424 -16.51 17.65 -0.44
CA VAL A 424 -15.21 17.32 -1.03
C VAL A 424 -15.24 15.94 -1.69
N LEU A 425 -15.84 14.94 -1.04
CA LEU A 425 -16.00 13.61 -1.62
C LEU A 425 -16.82 13.65 -2.91
N LYS A 426 -17.93 14.38 -2.90
CA LYS A 426 -18.75 14.59 -4.10
C LYS A 426 -17.95 15.27 -5.22
N GLN A 427 -17.17 16.31 -4.90
CA GLN A 427 -16.33 16.98 -5.88
C GLN A 427 -15.30 16.02 -6.49
N TRP A 428 -14.67 15.18 -5.67
CA TRP A 428 -13.74 14.16 -6.16
C TRP A 428 -14.45 13.18 -7.10
N ILE A 429 -15.59 12.60 -6.71
CA ILE A 429 -16.39 11.69 -7.57
C ILE A 429 -16.71 12.32 -8.93
N ASP A 430 -17.16 13.58 -8.92
CA ASP A 430 -17.55 14.29 -10.14
C ASP A 430 -16.35 14.62 -11.03
N GLU A 431 -15.25 15.10 -10.44
CA GLU A 431 -14.04 15.50 -11.19
C GLU A 431 -13.28 14.31 -11.77
N THR A 432 -13.11 13.23 -11.01
CA THR A 432 -12.39 12.04 -11.45
C THR A 432 -13.25 11.12 -12.32
N GLY A 433 -14.55 11.38 -12.39
CA GLY A 433 -15.48 10.66 -13.23
C GLY A 433 -15.84 9.28 -12.69
N ASP A 434 -15.78 9.11 -11.37
CA ASP A 434 -16.32 7.94 -10.70
C ASP A 434 -17.85 7.85 -10.85
N ASP A 435 -18.38 6.64 -10.70
CA ASP A 435 -19.80 6.33 -10.77
C ASP A 435 -20.20 5.20 -9.80
N SER A 436 -21.52 4.98 -9.66
CA SER A 436 -22.09 3.83 -8.95
C SER A 436 -22.88 3.01 -9.96
N PRO A 437 -22.28 1.96 -10.54
CA PRO A 437 -22.97 1.14 -11.54
C PRO A 437 -24.18 0.40 -10.95
N GLU A 438 -25.27 0.31 -11.73
CA GLU A 438 -26.47 -0.44 -11.31
C GLU A 438 -26.18 -1.94 -11.13
N SER A 439 -25.38 -2.51 -12.05
CA SER A 439 -25.01 -3.92 -12.04
C SER A 439 -23.57 -4.11 -11.55
N LEU A 440 -23.35 -4.04 -10.23
CA LEU A 440 -22.05 -4.39 -9.65
C LEU A 440 -21.74 -5.89 -9.77
N THR A 441 -20.44 -6.22 -9.76
CA THR A 441 -19.98 -7.60 -9.60
C THR A 441 -20.49 -8.17 -8.28
N LYS A 442 -21.09 -9.35 -8.34
CA LYS A 442 -21.71 -10.05 -7.20
C LYS A 442 -20.71 -10.96 -6.49
N ASP A 443 -21.07 -11.43 -5.30
CA ASP A 443 -20.26 -12.38 -4.54
C ASP A 443 -19.93 -13.60 -5.38
N TYR A 444 -18.65 -13.95 -5.49
CA TYR A 444 -18.25 -15.18 -6.17
C TYR A 444 -18.39 -16.40 -5.28
N TYR A 445 -18.42 -16.20 -3.97
CA TYR A 445 -18.41 -17.27 -3.00
C TYR A 445 -19.44 -17.04 -1.89
N LEU A 446 -19.95 -18.12 -1.32
CA LEU A 446 -20.86 -18.07 -0.19
C LEU A 446 -20.15 -17.58 1.08
N ARG A 447 -20.80 -16.68 1.83
CA ARG A 447 -20.23 -16.02 3.02
C ARG A 447 -20.63 -16.65 4.36
N ASN A 448 -21.75 -17.39 4.40
CA ASN A 448 -22.21 -18.09 5.60
C ASN A 448 -21.64 -19.51 5.61
N GLN A 449 -20.56 -19.73 6.35
CA GLN A 449 -19.89 -21.03 6.41
C GLN A 449 -20.18 -21.72 7.75
N GLU A 450 -20.65 -22.97 7.69
CA GLU A 450 -20.87 -23.86 8.83
C GLU A 450 -19.52 -24.34 9.41
N GLN A 451 -19.43 -24.47 10.74
CA GLN A 451 -18.26 -25.03 11.43
C GLN A 451 -17.88 -26.41 10.84
N GLY A 452 -16.58 -26.62 10.62
CA GLY A 452 -16.02 -27.94 10.24
C GLY A 452 -15.96 -28.24 8.74
N LYS A 453 -16.31 -27.28 7.86
CA LYS A 453 -16.03 -27.37 6.41
C LYS A 453 -14.87 -26.43 6.04
N GLU A 454 -13.68 -26.70 6.57
CA GLU A 454 -12.45 -25.89 6.48
C GLU A 454 -11.83 -25.77 5.06
N ASN A 455 -12.61 -25.84 3.97
CA ASN A 455 -12.08 -25.75 2.59
C ASN A 455 -13.02 -25.04 1.60
N SER A 456 -13.87 -24.11 2.05
CA SER A 456 -15.04 -23.74 1.26
C SER A 456 -14.81 -22.58 0.27
N SER A 457 -14.28 -22.94 -0.91
CA SER A 457 -14.40 -22.16 -2.16
C SER A 457 -15.79 -22.34 -2.80
N LEU A 458 -16.86 -22.44 -2.00
CA LEU A 458 -18.20 -22.72 -2.53
C LEU A 458 -18.70 -21.52 -3.33
N LYS A 459 -18.88 -21.76 -4.62
CA LYS A 459 -19.16 -20.75 -5.64
C LYS A 459 -20.64 -20.41 -5.63
N THR A 460 -20.97 -19.13 -5.82
CA THR A 460 -22.33 -18.70 -6.16
C THR A 460 -22.59 -18.90 -7.65
N ASP A 461 -23.83 -18.67 -8.09
CA ASP A 461 -24.19 -18.63 -9.52
C ASP A 461 -23.50 -17.47 -10.28
N PHE A 462 -22.88 -16.53 -9.56
CA PHE A 462 -22.17 -15.38 -10.13
C PHE A 462 -20.66 -15.58 -10.25
N TYR A 463 -20.13 -16.76 -9.91
CA TYR A 463 -18.70 -17.03 -9.95
C TYR A 463 -18.10 -16.72 -11.33
N GLN A 464 -17.01 -15.93 -11.35
CA GLN A 464 -16.36 -15.43 -12.56
C GLN A 464 -17.24 -14.56 -13.48
N THR A 465 -18.39 -14.09 -12.99
CA THR A 465 -19.27 -13.17 -13.72
C THR A 465 -19.07 -11.74 -13.23
N ARG A 466 -18.41 -10.92 -14.05
CA ARG A 466 -18.17 -9.50 -13.76
C ARG A 466 -19.41 -8.66 -14.03
N GLY A 467 -19.65 -7.69 -13.14
CA GLY A 467 -20.59 -6.59 -13.39
C GLY A 467 -19.94 -5.46 -14.18
N THR A 468 -20.60 -4.31 -14.18
CA THR A 468 -20.11 -3.06 -14.76
C THR A 468 -19.02 -2.47 -13.86
N MET A 469 -17.84 -2.25 -14.42
CA MET A 469 -16.70 -1.68 -13.71
C MET A 469 -16.98 -0.23 -13.27
N PRO A 470 -16.70 0.14 -12.01
CA PRO A 470 -16.77 1.54 -11.57
C PRO A 470 -15.94 2.49 -12.44
N GLY A 471 -16.52 3.64 -12.76
CA GLY A 471 -15.98 4.67 -13.66
C GLY A 471 -16.17 4.39 -15.16
N SER A 472 -16.69 3.22 -15.55
CA SER A 472 -16.82 2.86 -16.96
C SER A 472 -17.90 3.67 -17.71
N LEU A 473 -18.99 4.09 -17.04
CA LEU A 473 -20.08 4.84 -17.67
C LEU A 473 -19.60 6.22 -18.13
N LYS A 474 -18.67 6.82 -17.38
CA LYS A 474 -18.04 8.11 -17.70
C LYS A 474 -16.70 7.99 -18.42
N LYS A 475 -16.25 6.77 -18.74
CA LYS A 475 -14.92 6.49 -19.32
C LYS A 475 -13.79 7.09 -18.46
N ALA A 476 -13.86 6.90 -17.14
CA ALA A 476 -12.96 7.48 -16.16
C ALA A 476 -11.47 7.19 -16.41
N HIS A 477 -11.14 6.06 -17.05
CA HIS A 477 -9.77 5.76 -17.49
C HIS A 477 -9.16 6.81 -18.45
N LYS A 478 -10.00 7.63 -19.11
CA LYS A 478 -9.56 8.75 -19.98
C LYS A 478 -9.56 10.11 -19.28
N ILE A 479 -10.05 10.18 -18.04
CA ILE A 479 -10.14 11.42 -17.26
C ILE A 479 -8.84 11.62 -16.49
N ASN A 480 -8.27 12.81 -16.60
CA ASN A 480 -6.96 13.16 -16.03
C ASN A 480 -7.06 14.22 -14.91
N LYS A 481 -8.28 14.53 -14.48
CA LYS A 481 -8.51 15.43 -13.35
C LYS A 481 -8.00 14.77 -12.07
N LYS A 482 -7.31 15.55 -11.24
CA LYS A 482 -6.70 15.07 -10.00
C LYS A 482 -7.69 14.96 -8.84
N GLY A 483 -8.85 15.61 -8.95
CA GLY A 483 -9.73 15.85 -7.82
C GLY A 483 -9.22 17.00 -6.94
N PRO A 484 -9.94 17.29 -5.84
CA PRO A 484 -9.48 18.18 -4.79
C PRO A 484 -8.14 17.73 -4.23
N PHE A 485 -7.31 18.71 -3.83
CA PHE A 485 -5.96 18.46 -3.33
C PHE A 485 -5.83 18.81 -1.86
#